data_AF-A0A8I1WL69-F1
#
_entry.id   AF-A0A8I1WL69-F1
#
_cell.length_a   1.000
_cell.length_b   1.000
_cell.length_c   1.000
_cell.angle_alpha   90.00
_cell.angle_beta   90.00
_cell.angle_gamma   90.00
#
_symmetry.space_group_name_H-M   'P 1'
#
loop_
_entity.id
_entity.type
_entity.pdbx_description
1 polymer ?
#
loop_
_entity_poly.entity_id
_entity_poly.type
_entity_poly.pdbx_seq_one_letter_code
_entity_poly.pdbx_strand_id
1 'polypeptide(L)'
;MQFVIQRTKVENSFRNYTAGYDLDDVRVKLKVDHTFRVAALCDIISDSLGLAGYDKDLAWLLGMLHDIGRFEQLRRFHTFRDALSVNHAELSADILFRDGLIRDFLRAEPETMGEVVTAEDLLLVEKAIRLHNVYQLPDDLSPREYRFATILRDADKIDILRVNVETTRSDIYNVDEEIFLQSAITDAVYEKIMQCNNLYRDWMKTPADLLLGHISFVFGLVYPVSVRLMKEQGYLEKVLQFPSRNEETKRRFIEIGKVVHAYMEERMQ
;
A
#
# COMPACT_ATOMS: atom_id res chain seq x y z
N MET A 1 10.26 -4.21 32.01
CA MET A 1 9.79 -3.01 31.29
C MET A 1 8.86 -3.49 30.20
N GLN A 2 7.62 -3.03 30.20
CA GLN A 2 6.60 -3.44 29.23
C GLN A 2 6.50 -2.36 28.14
N PHE A 3 6.18 -2.77 26.92
CA PHE A 3 6.00 -1.86 25.79
C PHE A 3 4.52 -1.68 25.51
N VAL A 4 4.08 -0.45 25.27
CA VAL A 4 2.71 -0.12 24.87
C VAL A 4 2.71 0.70 23.59
N ILE A 5 1.62 0.60 22.83
CA ILE A 5 1.40 1.47 21.67
C ILE A 5 0.83 2.79 22.18
N GLN A 6 1.54 3.88 21.92
CA GLN A 6 1.04 5.24 22.14
C GLN A 6 1.17 6.01 20.84
N ARG A 7 0.04 6.34 20.20
CA ARG A 7 0.02 6.96 18.86
C ARG A 7 0.92 8.20 18.77
N THR A 8 0.84 9.11 19.73
CA THR A 8 1.68 10.31 19.76
C THR A 8 3.18 10.00 19.82
N LYS A 9 3.59 8.94 20.54
CA LYS A 9 4.98 8.48 20.55
C LYS A 9 5.39 7.91 19.20
N VAL A 10 4.55 7.09 18.58
CA VAL A 10 4.79 6.51 17.25
C VAL A 10 4.94 7.61 16.20
N GLU A 11 4.02 8.58 16.17
CA GLU A 11 4.06 9.72 15.25
C GLU A 11 5.32 10.57 15.43
N ASN A 12 5.68 10.88 16.68
CA ASN A 12 6.89 11.65 16.98
C ASN A 12 8.16 10.88 16.57
N SER A 13 8.22 9.57 16.84
CA SER A 13 9.34 8.73 16.41
C SER A 13 9.42 8.64 14.89
N PHE A 14 8.29 8.56 14.18
CA PHE A 14 8.26 8.58 12.72
C PHE A 14 8.76 9.90 12.14
N ARG A 15 8.32 11.04 12.70
CA ARG A 15 8.81 12.37 12.32
C ARG A 15 10.30 12.53 12.57
N ASN A 16 10.80 12.03 13.70
CA ASN A 16 12.23 12.05 14.01
C ASN A 16 13.05 11.17 13.05
N TYR A 17 12.55 9.98 12.71
CA TYR A 17 13.19 9.10 11.72
C TYR A 17 13.27 9.79 10.34
N THR A 18 12.15 10.35 9.89
CA THR A 18 12.06 11.00 8.56
C THR A 18 12.82 12.33 8.47
N ALA A 19 13.03 13.03 9.59
CA ALA A 19 13.89 14.22 9.65
C ALA A 19 15.37 13.93 9.32
N GLY A 20 15.80 12.67 9.33
CA GLY A 20 17.13 12.25 8.89
C GLY A 20 17.28 12.17 7.35
N TYR A 21 16.22 12.46 6.59
CA TYR A 21 16.20 12.43 5.13
C TYR A 21 15.96 13.83 4.56
N ASP A 22 16.21 14.00 3.26
CA ASP A 22 15.97 15.27 2.57
C ASP A 22 14.47 15.54 2.45
N LEU A 23 13.94 16.36 3.36
CA LEU A 23 12.54 16.77 3.35
C LEU A 23 12.21 17.70 2.19
N ASP A 24 13.19 18.23 1.45
CA ASP A 24 12.94 18.99 0.22
C ASP A 24 12.74 18.09 -0.99
N ASP A 25 13.16 16.81 -0.93
CA ASP A 25 12.83 15.81 -1.94
C ASP A 25 11.32 15.49 -1.89
N VAL A 26 10.62 15.80 -2.99
CA VAL A 26 9.19 15.51 -3.19
C VAL A 26 8.85 14.04 -2.92
N ARG A 27 9.77 13.11 -3.22
CA ARG A 27 9.55 11.67 -3.01
C ARG A 27 9.55 11.29 -1.53
N VAL A 28 10.37 11.98 -0.72
CA VAL A 28 10.36 11.81 0.74
C VAL A 28 9.06 12.35 1.32
N LYS A 29 8.67 13.58 0.95
CA LYS A 29 7.38 14.18 1.37
C LYS A 29 6.20 13.29 1.01
N LEU A 30 6.16 12.80 -0.23
CA LEU A 30 5.12 11.90 -0.71
C LEU A 30 5.00 10.64 0.16
N LYS A 31 6.12 10.04 0.55
CA LYS A 31 6.11 8.85 1.40
C LYS A 31 5.71 9.13 2.84
N VAL A 32 6.07 10.30 3.39
CA VAL A 32 5.55 10.75 4.69
C VAL A 32 4.02 10.86 4.64
N ASP A 33 3.47 11.55 3.65
CA ASP A 33 2.02 11.73 3.52
C ASP A 33 1.30 10.41 3.30
N HIS A 34 1.87 9.54 2.46
CA HIS A 34 1.37 8.19 2.23
C HIS A 34 1.28 7.38 3.52
N THR A 35 2.34 7.36 4.34
CA THR A 35 2.35 6.62 5.61
C THR A 35 1.22 7.05 6.55
N PHE A 36 1.00 8.35 6.75
CA PHE A 36 -0.09 8.83 7.61
C PHE A 36 -1.46 8.48 7.05
N ARG A 37 -1.64 8.51 5.73
CA ARG A 37 -2.90 8.15 5.08
C ARG A 37 -3.18 6.66 5.18
N VAL A 38 -2.18 5.80 4.95
CA VAL A 38 -2.32 4.35 5.13
C VAL A 38 -2.67 4.03 6.58
N ALA A 39 -2.05 4.67 7.56
CA ALA A 39 -2.41 4.49 8.97
C ALA A 39 -3.87 4.88 9.27
N ALA A 40 -4.35 6.01 8.72
CA ALA A 40 -5.75 6.41 8.85
C ALA A 40 -6.73 5.46 8.13
N LEU A 41 -6.34 4.89 6.99
CA LEU A 41 -7.13 3.89 6.28
C LEU A 41 -7.19 2.56 7.06
N CYS A 42 -6.07 2.13 7.66
CA CYS A 42 -6.05 0.98 8.56
C CYS A 42 -7.04 1.17 9.73
N ASP A 43 -7.13 2.37 10.30
CA ASP A 43 -8.12 2.70 11.34
C ASP A 43 -9.56 2.51 10.85
N ILE A 44 -9.91 3.10 9.70
CA ILE A 44 -11.27 3.04 9.15
C ILE A 44 -11.64 1.59 8.80
N ILE A 45 -10.73 0.84 8.19
CA ILE A 45 -10.95 -0.56 7.86
C ILE A 45 -11.13 -1.37 9.15
N SER A 46 -10.28 -1.17 10.16
CA SER A 46 -10.38 -1.86 11.45
C SER A 46 -11.71 -1.60 12.16
N ASP A 47 -12.19 -0.36 12.14
CA ASP A 47 -13.51 0.00 12.69
C ASP A 47 -14.64 -0.76 12.00
N SER A 48 -14.59 -0.88 10.67
CA SER A 48 -15.61 -1.62 9.92
C SER A 48 -15.68 -3.11 10.27
N LEU A 49 -14.57 -3.66 10.78
CA LEU A 49 -14.43 -5.05 11.20
C LEU A 49 -14.77 -5.24 12.69
N GLY A 50 -15.18 -4.17 13.38
CA GLY A 50 -15.49 -4.18 14.81
C GLY A 50 -14.26 -4.28 15.72
N LEU A 51 -13.06 -4.01 15.20
CA LEU A 51 -11.86 -3.91 16.03
C LEU A 51 -11.89 -2.60 16.82
N ALA A 52 -11.45 -2.64 18.07
CA ALA A 52 -11.42 -1.48 18.95
C ALA A 52 -10.20 -1.55 19.87
N GLY A 53 -9.90 -0.43 20.55
CA GLY A 53 -8.81 -0.36 21.52
C GLY A 53 -7.48 -0.80 20.92
N TYR A 54 -6.82 -1.74 21.59
CA TYR A 54 -5.48 -2.21 21.21
C TYR A 54 -5.38 -2.82 19.81
N ASP A 55 -6.33 -3.65 19.37
CA ASP A 55 -6.25 -4.26 18.04
C ASP A 55 -6.36 -3.19 16.93
N LYS A 56 -7.14 -2.13 17.16
CA LYS A 56 -7.20 -0.99 16.24
C LYS A 56 -5.89 -0.21 16.22
N ASP A 57 -5.30 0.04 17.39
CA ASP A 57 -3.99 0.69 17.50
C ASP A 57 -2.87 -0.14 16.85
N LEU A 58 -2.95 -1.46 16.91
CA LEU A 58 -2.01 -2.37 16.23
C LEU A 58 -2.14 -2.28 14.70
N ALA A 59 -3.36 -2.19 14.17
CA ALA A 59 -3.59 -2.01 12.74
C ALA A 59 -3.11 -0.64 12.25
N TRP A 60 -3.37 0.42 13.03
CA TRP A 60 -2.85 1.76 12.76
C TRP A 60 -1.31 1.78 12.78
N LEU A 61 -0.68 1.09 13.75
CA LEU A 61 0.77 0.95 13.84
C LEU A 61 1.37 0.32 12.58
N LEU A 62 0.73 -0.72 12.02
CA LEU A 62 1.16 -1.31 10.75
C LEU A 62 1.22 -0.27 9.64
N GLY A 63 0.18 0.55 9.50
CA GLY A 63 0.16 1.62 8.51
C GLY A 63 1.28 2.63 8.70
N MET A 64 1.61 2.97 9.95
CA MET A 64 2.73 3.88 10.27
C MET A 64 4.12 3.32 9.95
N LEU A 65 4.29 1.99 9.94
CA LEU A 65 5.62 1.37 9.90
C LEU A 65 5.92 0.61 8.61
N HIS A 66 4.92 0.24 7.81
CA HIS A 66 5.08 -0.66 6.67
C HIS A 66 6.15 -0.22 5.65
N ASP A 67 6.29 1.09 5.44
CA ASP A 67 7.13 1.69 4.41
C ASP A 67 8.40 2.37 4.95
N ILE A 68 8.80 2.08 6.21
CA ILE A 68 10.04 2.62 6.81
C ILE A 68 11.28 2.38 5.93
N GLY A 69 11.33 1.25 5.24
CA GLY A 69 12.40 0.89 4.31
C GLY A 69 12.45 1.75 3.05
N ARG A 70 11.37 2.44 2.65
CA ARG A 70 11.35 3.29 1.45
C ARG A 70 12.34 4.45 1.54
N PHE A 71 12.44 5.06 2.72
CA PHE A 71 13.36 6.15 2.94
C PHE A 71 14.82 5.70 2.75
N GLU A 72 15.14 4.51 3.27
CA GLU A 72 16.47 3.94 3.12
C GLU A 72 16.76 3.42 1.71
N GLN A 73 15.75 2.84 1.05
CA GLN A 73 15.81 2.45 -0.35
C GLN A 73 16.13 3.67 -1.24
N LEU A 74 15.42 4.78 -1.03
CA LEU A 74 15.64 6.02 -1.77
C LEU A 74 17.04 6.61 -1.49
N ARG A 75 17.48 6.61 -0.23
CA ARG A 75 18.81 7.12 0.14
C ARG A 75 19.95 6.31 -0.50
N ARG A 76 19.83 4.98 -0.54
CA ARG A 76 20.88 4.07 -1.04
C ARG A 76 20.87 3.92 -2.56
N PHE A 77 19.68 3.88 -3.17
CA PHE A 77 19.51 3.48 -4.57
C PHE A 77 18.86 4.55 -5.44
N HIS A 78 18.41 5.66 -4.85
CA HIS A 78 17.78 6.79 -5.56
C HIS A 78 16.52 6.42 -6.37
N THR A 79 15.86 5.31 -6.02
CA THR A 79 14.65 4.79 -6.68
C THR A 79 13.75 4.04 -5.71
N PHE A 80 12.44 4.01 -5.98
CA PHE A 80 11.47 3.13 -5.29
C PHE A 80 11.20 1.82 -6.04
N ARG A 81 11.93 1.57 -7.14
CA ARG A 81 11.74 0.35 -7.94
C ARG A 81 12.48 -0.82 -7.31
N ASP A 82 11.75 -1.69 -6.63
CA ASP A 82 12.32 -2.88 -5.97
C ASP A 82 13.14 -3.76 -6.93
N ALA A 83 12.66 -3.93 -8.17
CA ALA A 83 13.34 -4.74 -9.19
C ALA A 83 14.71 -4.19 -9.62
N LEU A 84 14.98 -2.90 -9.36
CA LEU A 84 16.26 -2.26 -9.63
C LEU A 84 17.10 -2.04 -8.37
N SER A 85 16.57 -2.41 -7.20
CA SER A 85 17.16 -2.10 -5.90
C SER A 85 16.97 -3.26 -4.92
N VAL A 86 16.08 -3.11 -3.95
CA VAL A 86 15.79 -4.04 -2.86
C VAL A 86 14.28 -4.10 -2.62
N ASN A 87 13.78 -5.25 -2.15
CA ASN A 87 12.41 -5.37 -1.70
C ASN A 87 12.17 -4.47 -0.48
N HIS A 88 11.35 -3.44 -0.64
CA HIS A 88 11.10 -2.45 0.42
C HIS A 88 10.39 -3.04 1.64
N ALA A 89 9.49 -4.00 1.46
CA ALA A 89 8.76 -4.64 2.56
C ALA A 89 9.70 -5.45 3.45
N GLU A 90 10.61 -6.21 2.82
CA GLU A 90 11.67 -6.92 3.52
C GLU A 90 12.64 -5.97 4.22
N LEU A 91 13.03 -4.88 3.55
CA LEU A 91 13.91 -3.86 4.12
C LEU A 91 13.25 -3.16 5.33
N SER A 92 11.97 -2.80 5.23
CA SER A 92 11.21 -2.21 6.36
C SER A 92 11.21 -3.15 7.56
N ALA A 93 10.91 -4.43 7.34
CA ALA A 93 10.89 -5.43 8.41
C ALA A 93 12.29 -5.63 9.01
N ASP A 94 13.34 -5.66 8.20
CA ASP A 94 14.72 -5.80 8.69
C ASP A 94 15.15 -4.59 9.54
N ILE A 95 14.92 -3.36 9.06
CA ILE A 95 15.24 -2.14 9.81
C ILE A 95 14.49 -2.10 11.15
N LEU A 96 13.21 -2.48 11.16
CA LEU A 96 12.40 -2.45 12.37
C LEU A 96 12.83 -3.52 13.38
N PHE A 97 13.03 -4.76 12.95
CA PHE A 97 13.14 -5.90 13.85
C PHE A 97 14.55 -6.46 13.99
N ARG A 98 15.34 -6.51 12.90
CA ARG A 98 16.74 -6.95 12.97
C ARG A 98 17.65 -5.85 13.52
N ASP A 99 17.47 -4.63 13.04
CA ASP A 99 18.26 -3.47 13.50
C ASP A 99 17.70 -2.86 14.79
N GLY A 100 16.49 -3.26 15.19
CA GLY A 100 15.89 -2.94 16.47
C GLY A 100 15.17 -1.59 16.56
N LEU A 101 14.95 -0.91 15.44
CA LEU A 101 14.29 0.41 15.39
C LEU A 101 12.85 0.38 15.96
N ILE A 102 12.17 -0.77 15.95
CA ILE A 102 10.82 -0.93 16.53
C ILE A 102 10.73 -0.44 17.97
N ARG A 103 11.83 -0.56 18.74
CA ARG A 103 11.89 -0.14 20.15
C ARG A 103 11.70 1.37 20.33
N ASP A 104 12.06 2.17 19.34
CA ASP A 104 11.91 3.62 19.39
C ASP A 104 10.46 4.06 19.19
N PHE A 105 9.65 3.23 18.53
CA PHE A 105 8.23 3.48 18.28
C PHE A 105 7.33 3.08 19.45
N LEU A 106 7.78 2.15 20.28
CA LEU A 106 7.01 1.67 21.42
C LEU A 106 7.36 2.44 22.69
N ARG A 107 6.35 2.77 23.49
CA ARG A 107 6.60 3.42 24.78
C ARG A 107 6.91 2.36 25.83
N ALA A 108 8.04 2.54 26.50
CA ALA A 108 8.36 1.81 27.71
C ALA A 108 7.53 2.34 28.88
N GLU A 109 6.76 1.47 29.54
CA GLU A 109 6.01 1.79 30.76
C GLU A 109 6.44 0.90 31.94
N PRO A 110 6.40 1.43 33.17
CA PRO A 110 6.25 0.62 34.38
C PRO A 110 4.92 -0.16 34.30
N GLU A 111 4.85 -1.33 34.94
CA GLU A 111 3.88 -2.43 34.74
C GLU A 111 2.37 -2.12 34.97
N THR A 112 1.95 -0.85 34.98
CA THR A 112 0.64 -0.42 35.50
C THR A 112 -0.25 0.38 34.54
N MET A 113 0.09 0.58 33.26
CA MET A 113 -0.77 1.34 32.33
C MET A 113 -0.81 0.75 30.92
N GLY A 114 -2.00 0.30 30.49
CA GLY A 114 -2.32 -0.05 29.09
C GLY A 114 -2.17 -1.53 28.71
N GLU A 115 -2.68 -1.87 27.53
CA GLU A 115 -2.47 -3.18 26.92
C GLU A 115 -1.05 -3.28 26.36
N VAL A 116 -0.34 -4.35 26.76
CA VAL A 116 1.09 -4.53 26.52
C VAL A 116 1.32 -5.22 25.18
N VAL A 117 2.26 -4.69 24.40
CA VAL A 117 2.74 -5.33 23.18
C VAL A 117 3.46 -6.62 23.53
N THR A 118 2.89 -7.74 23.08
CA THR A 118 3.44 -9.07 23.31
C THR A 118 4.49 -9.44 22.26
N ALA A 119 5.27 -10.50 22.50
CA ALA A 119 6.17 -11.03 21.49
C ALA A 119 5.41 -11.56 20.26
N GLU A 120 4.20 -12.10 20.44
CA GLU A 120 3.35 -12.54 19.34
C GLU A 120 2.90 -11.36 18.47
N ASP A 121 2.52 -10.24 19.08
CA ASP A 121 2.14 -9.04 18.34
C ASP A 121 3.31 -8.48 17.52
N LEU A 122 4.54 -8.50 18.06
CA LEU A 122 5.73 -8.09 17.32
C LEU A 122 6.00 -9.01 16.11
N LEU A 123 5.85 -10.32 16.28
CA LEU A 123 5.98 -11.27 15.17
C LEU A 123 4.90 -11.07 14.11
N LEU A 124 3.67 -10.78 14.53
CA LEU A 124 2.57 -10.44 13.64
C LEU A 124 2.87 -9.15 12.87
N VAL A 125 3.37 -8.11 13.54
CA VAL A 125 3.72 -6.84 12.90
C VAL A 125 4.85 -7.03 11.89
N GLU A 126 5.91 -7.75 12.26
CA GLU A 126 7.00 -8.06 11.33
C GLU A 126 6.47 -8.82 10.11
N LYS A 127 5.65 -9.85 10.32
CA LYS A 127 5.13 -10.70 9.26
C LYS A 127 4.21 -9.91 8.32
N ALA A 128 3.28 -9.12 8.86
CA ALA A 128 2.38 -8.30 8.06
C ALA A 128 3.14 -7.25 7.23
N ILE A 129 4.15 -6.59 7.81
CA ILE A 129 5.01 -5.65 7.07
C ILE A 129 5.79 -6.40 5.99
N ARG A 130 6.44 -7.52 6.31
CA ARG A 130 7.25 -8.26 5.33
C ARG A 130 6.42 -8.77 4.14
N LEU A 131 5.13 -9.07 4.37
CA LEU A 131 4.23 -9.61 3.37
C LEU A 131 3.33 -8.56 2.71
N HIS A 132 3.47 -7.25 2.97
CA HIS A 132 2.49 -6.30 2.44
C HIS A 132 2.57 -6.14 0.91
N ASN A 133 3.73 -6.34 0.29
CA ASN A 133 3.90 -6.20 -1.17
C ASN A 133 3.87 -7.53 -1.96
N VAL A 134 3.71 -8.70 -1.30
CA VAL A 134 3.72 -9.98 -2.03
C VAL A 134 2.48 -10.13 -2.92
N TYR A 135 2.58 -10.85 -4.02
CA TYR A 135 1.43 -11.05 -4.92
C TYR A 135 0.28 -11.80 -4.24
N GLN A 136 0.59 -12.92 -3.58
CA GLN A 136 -0.33 -13.75 -2.82
C GLN A 136 0.22 -13.98 -1.41
N LEU A 137 -0.65 -13.89 -0.42
CA LEU A 137 -0.29 -14.21 0.96
C LEU A 137 -0.08 -15.73 1.11
N PRO A 138 0.83 -16.18 2.00
CA PRO A 138 0.95 -17.60 2.35
C PRO A 138 -0.36 -18.17 2.89
N ASP A 139 -0.64 -19.44 2.58
CA ASP A 139 -1.88 -20.12 2.98
C ASP A 139 -1.86 -20.59 4.45
N ASP A 140 -0.71 -20.53 5.13
CA ASP A 140 -0.49 -21.01 6.50
C ASP A 140 -0.59 -19.90 7.57
N LEU A 141 -1.01 -18.69 7.20
CA LEU A 141 -1.24 -17.59 8.14
C LEU A 141 -2.36 -17.93 9.11
N SER A 142 -2.18 -17.58 10.39
CA SER A 142 -3.28 -17.65 11.35
C SER A 142 -4.41 -16.67 10.96
N PRO A 143 -5.66 -16.87 11.40
CA PRO A 143 -6.75 -15.93 11.13
C PRO A 143 -6.45 -14.50 11.58
N ARG A 144 -5.67 -14.33 12.66
CA ARG A 144 -5.25 -13.03 13.18
C ARG A 144 -4.18 -12.41 12.27
N GLU A 145 -3.15 -13.16 11.90
CA GLU A 145 -2.10 -12.70 10.99
C GLU A 145 -2.66 -12.32 9.62
N TYR A 146 -3.53 -13.16 9.06
CA TYR A 146 -4.21 -12.88 7.80
C TYR A 146 -4.98 -11.57 7.87
N ARG A 147 -5.82 -11.39 8.90
CA ARG A 147 -6.63 -10.18 9.09
C ARG A 147 -5.78 -8.90 9.08
N PHE A 148 -4.72 -8.85 9.90
CA PHE A 148 -3.88 -7.66 9.99
C PHE A 148 -3.06 -7.42 8.72
N ALA A 149 -2.57 -8.49 8.07
CA ALA A 149 -1.90 -8.37 6.78
C ALA A 149 -2.86 -7.82 5.70
N THR A 150 -4.11 -8.28 5.66
CA THR A 150 -5.09 -7.82 4.68
C THR A 150 -5.59 -6.40 4.95
N ILE A 151 -5.71 -5.98 6.21
CA ILE A 151 -6.01 -4.57 6.57
C ILE A 151 -4.93 -3.65 6.01
N LEU A 152 -3.66 -3.96 6.29
CA LEU A 152 -2.54 -3.16 5.79
C LEU A 152 -2.50 -3.13 4.26
N ARG A 153 -2.65 -4.28 3.62
CA ARG A 153 -2.62 -4.41 2.15
C ARG A 153 -3.76 -3.66 1.48
N ASP A 154 -4.96 -3.69 2.03
CA ASP A 154 -6.09 -2.92 1.51
C ASP A 154 -5.83 -1.41 1.65
N ALA A 155 -5.39 -0.96 2.84
CA ALA A 155 -5.07 0.44 3.10
C ALA A 155 -4.00 0.99 2.16
N ASP A 156 -2.90 0.25 1.96
CA ASP A 156 -1.81 0.63 1.04
C ASP A 156 -2.30 0.72 -0.42
N LYS A 157 -3.04 -0.29 -0.89
CA LYS A 157 -3.63 -0.29 -2.23
C LYS A 157 -4.62 0.84 -2.48
N ILE A 158 -5.34 1.30 -1.45
CA ILE A 158 -6.24 2.45 -1.60
C ILE A 158 -5.41 3.71 -1.85
N ASP A 159 -4.37 3.98 -1.03
CA ASP A 159 -3.60 5.22 -1.18
C ASP A 159 -2.68 5.24 -2.41
N ILE A 160 -2.17 4.08 -2.86
CA ILE A 160 -1.24 4.04 -4.01
C ILE A 160 -1.89 4.59 -5.32
N LEU A 161 -3.21 4.54 -5.47
CA LEU A 161 -3.88 5.17 -6.62
C LEU A 161 -3.77 6.69 -6.61
N ARG A 162 -3.84 7.31 -5.42
CA ARG A 162 -3.61 8.76 -5.27
C ARG A 162 -2.20 9.11 -5.74
N VAL A 163 -1.20 8.36 -5.27
CA VAL A 163 0.20 8.56 -5.62
C VAL A 163 0.38 8.52 -7.15
N ASN A 164 -0.30 7.59 -7.84
CA ASN A 164 -0.28 7.47 -9.30
C ASN A 164 -0.88 8.66 -10.06
N VAL A 165 -1.81 9.38 -9.45
CA VAL A 165 -2.48 10.53 -10.07
C VAL A 165 -1.77 11.84 -9.72
N GLU A 166 -1.27 11.97 -8.50
CA GLU A 166 -0.66 13.20 -7.98
C GLU A 166 0.84 13.31 -8.31
N THR A 167 1.47 12.19 -8.70
CA THR A 167 2.86 12.16 -9.15
C THR A 167 2.92 11.98 -10.66
N THR A 168 3.90 12.60 -11.31
CA THR A 168 4.02 12.43 -12.76
C THR A 168 4.38 10.98 -13.10
N ARG A 169 3.83 10.48 -14.21
CA ARG A 169 4.09 9.10 -14.67
C ARG A 169 5.57 8.89 -14.98
N SER A 170 6.26 9.93 -15.43
CA SER A 170 7.70 9.90 -15.65
C SER A 170 8.47 9.71 -14.34
N ASP A 171 8.06 10.33 -13.25
CA ASP A 171 8.71 10.12 -11.94
C ASP A 171 8.45 8.71 -11.36
N ILE A 172 7.28 8.13 -11.63
CA ILE A 172 6.91 6.80 -11.12
C ILE A 172 7.52 5.67 -11.95
N TYR A 173 7.40 5.76 -13.28
CA TYR A 173 7.72 4.66 -14.19
C TYR A 173 9.01 4.87 -14.98
N ASN A 174 9.56 6.09 -14.99
CA ASN A 174 10.68 6.50 -15.82
C ASN A 174 10.42 6.26 -17.31
N VAL A 175 9.21 6.61 -17.76
CA VAL A 175 8.76 6.51 -19.15
C VAL A 175 8.24 7.88 -19.59
N ASP A 176 8.54 8.22 -20.84
CA ASP A 176 8.05 9.45 -21.48
C ASP A 176 6.52 9.45 -21.64
N GLU A 177 5.89 10.59 -21.40
CA GLU A 177 4.42 10.73 -21.47
C GLU A 177 3.88 10.37 -22.87
N GLU A 178 4.59 10.71 -23.96
CA GLU A 178 4.16 10.39 -25.32
C GLU A 178 4.13 8.87 -25.56
N ILE A 179 5.10 8.14 -25.00
CA ILE A 179 5.12 6.67 -25.05
C ILE A 179 3.91 6.11 -24.29
N PHE A 180 3.60 6.68 -23.12
CA PHE A 180 2.40 6.29 -22.35
C PHE A 180 1.13 6.48 -23.16
N LEU A 181 0.94 7.65 -23.77
CA LEU A 181 -0.27 7.99 -24.51
C LEU A 181 -0.47 7.08 -25.74
N GLN A 182 0.60 6.59 -26.37
CA GLN A 182 0.49 5.69 -27.53
C GLN A 182 0.53 4.20 -27.16
N SER A 183 0.81 3.86 -25.91
CA SER A 183 1.01 2.49 -25.44
C SER A 183 -0.22 1.62 -25.66
N ALA A 184 0.00 0.42 -26.17
CA ALA A 184 -1.04 -0.62 -26.29
C ALA A 184 -1.23 -1.37 -24.98
N ILE A 185 -2.45 -1.84 -24.70
CA ILE A 185 -2.69 -2.89 -23.69
C ILE A 185 -2.46 -4.25 -24.35
N THR A 186 -1.68 -5.12 -23.72
CA THR A 186 -1.48 -6.49 -24.23
C THR A 186 -2.74 -7.34 -24.06
N ASP A 187 -2.98 -8.28 -24.99
CA ASP A 187 -4.15 -9.16 -24.93
C ASP A 187 -4.20 -9.99 -23.65
N ALA A 188 -3.05 -10.51 -23.21
CA ALA A 188 -2.94 -11.26 -21.96
C ALA A 188 -3.37 -10.44 -20.74
N VAL A 189 -2.95 -9.17 -20.65
CA VAL A 189 -3.35 -8.27 -19.56
C VAL A 189 -4.82 -7.91 -19.64
N TYR A 190 -5.31 -7.58 -20.85
CA TYR A 190 -6.72 -7.28 -21.07
C TYR A 190 -7.63 -8.43 -20.62
N GLU A 191 -7.36 -9.65 -21.09
CA GLU A 191 -8.15 -10.84 -20.71
C GLU A 191 -8.20 -11.07 -19.19
N LYS A 192 -7.08 -10.85 -18.48
CA LYS A 192 -7.03 -11.00 -17.02
C LYS A 192 -7.86 -9.95 -16.29
N ILE A 193 -7.83 -8.70 -16.75
CA ILE A 193 -8.68 -7.64 -16.18
C ILE A 193 -10.16 -7.94 -16.41
N MET A 194 -10.52 -8.41 -17.61
CA MET A 194 -11.91 -8.77 -17.91
C MET A 194 -12.42 -9.93 -17.05
N GLN A 195 -11.52 -10.76 -16.52
CA GLN A 195 -11.80 -11.82 -15.54
C GLN A 195 -11.76 -11.33 -14.07
N CYS A 196 -11.64 -10.02 -13.83
CA CYS A 196 -11.51 -9.42 -12.51
C CYS A 196 -10.33 -9.98 -11.69
N ASN A 197 -9.19 -10.26 -12.35
CA ASN A 197 -7.98 -10.72 -11.66
C ASN A 197 -7.07 -9.54 -11.32
N ASN A 198 -6.46 -9.58 -10.13
CA ASN A 198 -5.32 -8.74 -9.82
C ASN A 198 -4.12 -9.14 -10.71
N LEU A 199 -3.33 -8.18 -11.17
CA LEU A 199 -2.25 -8.46 -12.13
C LEU A 199 -0.92 -8.73 -11.45
N TYR A 200 -0.24 -9.79 -11.89
CA TYR A 200 1.13 -10.06 -11.51
C TYR A 200 2.10 -9.21 -12.33
N ARG A 201 3.15 -8.69 -11.67
CA ARG A 201 4.08 -7.71 -12.26
C ARG A 201 4.69 -8.20 -13.58
N ASP A 202 5.06 -9.46 -13.65
CA ASP A 202 5.79 -9.99 -14.81
C ASP A 202 4.89 -10.15 -16.05
N TRP A 203 3.56 -10.01 -15.91
CA TRP A 203 2.64 -9.99 -17.04
C TRP A 203 2.58 -8.63 -17.75
N MET A 204 2.89 -7.55 -17.04
CA MET A 204 2.81 -6.19 -17.58
C MET A 204 4.03 -5.92 -18.47
N LYS A 205 3.80 -5.71 -19.77
CA LYS A 205 4.88 -5.53 -20.76
C LYS A 205 4.94 -4.13 -21.34
N THR A 206 3.85 -3.37 -21.24
CA THR A 206 3.75 -2.02 -21.79
C THR A 206 3.46 -1.00 -20.68
N PRO A 207 3.72 0.30 -20.92
CA PRO A 207 3.31 1.36 -20.00
C PRO A 207 1.81 1.34 -19.67
N ALA A 208 0.94 1.12 -20.66
CA ALA A 208 -0.50 1.01 -20.42
C ALA A 208 -0.86 -0.19 -19.53
N ASP A 209 -0.15 -1.32 -19.65
CA ASP A 209 -0.33 -2.46 -18.74
C ASP A 209 -0.01 -2.06 -17.28
N LEU A 210 0.97 -1.18 -17.04
CA LEU A 210 1.31 -0.71 -15.69
C LEU A 210 0.17 0.08 -15.03
N LEU A 211 -0.59 0.86 -15.81
CA LEU A 211 -1.81 1.53 -15.31
C LEU A 211 -2.88 0.51 -14.95
N LEU A 212 -3.04 -0.52 -15.77
CA LEU A 212 -3.97 -1.61 -15.48
C LEU A 212 -3.55 -2.42 -14.25
N GLY A 213 -2.25 -2.54 -13.97
CA GLY A 213 -1.74 -3.10 -12.72
C GLY A 213 -2.33 -2.41 -11.50
N HIS A 214 -2.31 -1.08 -11.50
CA HIS A 214 -2.87 -0.28 -10.41
C HIS A 214 -4.39 -0.34 -10.35
N ILE A 215 -5.08 -0.28 -11.49
CA ILE A 215 -6.54 -0.47 -11.56
C ILE A 215 -6.91 -1.84 -10.97
N SER A 216 -6.14 -2.89 -11.27
CA SER A 216 -6.42 -4.26 -10.84
C SER A 216 -6.34 -4.47 -9.32
N PHE A 217 -5.76 -3.53 -8.57
CA PHE A 217 -5.74 -3.58 -7.11
C PHE A 217 -7.14 -3.62 -6.51
N VAL A 218 -8.15 -3.03 -7.19
CA VAL A 218 -9.55 -3.11 -6.78
C VAL A 218 -10.04 -4.55 -6.64
N PHE A 219 -9.57 -5.45 -7.50
CA PHE A 219 -9.95 -6.86 -7.49
C PHE A 219 -9.28 -7.64 -6.35
N GLY A 220 -8.18 -7.11 -5.83
CA GLY A 220 -7.45 -7.69 -4.70
C GLY A 220 -7.82 -7.09 -3.34
N LEU A 221 -8.82 -6.20 -3.27
CA LEU A 221 -9.31 -5.67 -1.99
C LEU A 221 -10.16 -6.73 -1.28
N VAL A 222 -9.92 -6.90 0.00
CA VAL A 222 -10.56 -7.95 0.81
C VAL A 222 -11.89 -7.47 1.37
N TYR A 223 -11.96 -6.24 1.88
CA TYR A 223 -13.12 -5.78 2.64
C TYR A 223 -14.07 -4.89 1.81
N PRO A 224 -15.41 -5.00 1.98
CA PRO A 224 -16.36 -4.11 1.31
C PRO A 224 -16.13 -2.62 1.59
N VAL A 225 -15.71 -2.27 2.82
CA VAL A 225 -15.34 -0.88 3.15
C VAL A 225 -14.16 -0.40 2.32
N SER A 226 -13.18 -1.26 2.03
CA SER A 226 -12.00 -0.91 1.24
C SER A 226 -12.39 -0.57 -0.19
N VAL A 227 -13.31 -1.35 -0.79
CA VAL A 227 -13.85 -1.08 -2.12
C VAL A 227 -14.61 0.25 -2.16
N ARG A 228 -15.38 0.54 -1.11
CA ARG A 228 -16.09 1.82 -0.96
C ARG A 228 -15.12 3.00 -0.85
N LEU A 229 -14.10 2.90 0.00
CA LEU A 229 -13.06 3.92 0.15
C LEU A 229 -12.30 4.14 -1.16
N MET A 230 -11.98 3.06 -1.88
CA MET A 230 -11.36 3.12 -3.21
C MET A 230 -12.22 3.89 -4.23
N LYS A 231 -13.56 3.73 -4.17
CA LYS A 231 -14.52 4.47 -5.00
C LYS A 231 -14.58 5.94 -4.61
N GLU A 232 -14.81 6.21 -3.33
CA GLU A 232 -15.09 7.55 -2.80
C GLU A 232 -13.92 8.52 -2.99
N GLN A 233 -12.67 8.04 -2.93
CA GLN A 233 -11.51 8.89 -3.19
C GLN A 233 -11.41 9.38 -4.65
N GLY A 234 -12.09 8.73 -5.60
CA GLY A 234 -12.18 9.16 -7.00
C GLY A 234 -10.91 9.03 -7.85
N TYR A 235 -9.77 8.62 -7.28
CA TYR A 235 -8.54 8.44 -8.05
C TYR A 235 -8.62 7.30 -9.06
N LEU A 236 -9.36 6.23 -8.77
CA LEU A 236 -9.59 5.14 -9.71
C LEU A 236 -10.25 5.64 -11.00
N GLU A 237 -11.25 6.51 -10.90
CA GLU A 237 -11.91 7.12 -12.05
C GLU A 237 -10.94 7.95 -12.89
N LYS A 238 -10.07 8.72 -12.24
CA LYS A 238 -9.05 9.52 -12.93
C LYS A 238 -8.07 8.64 -13.70
N VAL A 239 -7.70 7.47 -13.17
CA VAL A 239 -6.83 6.50 -13.86
C VAL A 239 -7.59 5.81 -15.01
N LEU A 240 -8.87 5.47 -14.83
CA LEU A 240 -9.72 4.89 -15.88
C LEU A 240 -9.96 5.85 -17.05
N GLN A 241 -9.95 7.16 -16.80
CA GLN A 241 -10.05 8.22 -17.80
C GLN A 241 -8.70 8.54 -18.48
N PHE A 242 -7.75 7.61 -18.48
CA PHE A 242 -6.44 7.79 -19.10
C PHE A 242 -6.58 8.26 -20.56
N PRO A 243 -6.00 9.42 -20.93
CA PRO A 243 -6.22 10.06 -22.23
C PRO A 243 -5.35 9.43 -23.33
N SER A 244 -5.39 8.11 -23.47
CA SER A 244 -4.67 7.38 -24.53
C SER A 244 -4.96 7.98 -25.90
N ARG A 245 -3.95 8.00 -26.78
CA ARG A 245 -4.03 8.31 -28.23
C ARG A 245 -4.04 7.05 -29.10
N ASN A 246 -3.88 5.88 -28.48
CA ASN A 246 -4.04 4.59 -29.14
C ASN A 246 -5.52 4.18 -29.12
N GLU A 247 -6.16 4.14 -30.31
CA GLU A 247 -7.62 3.93 -30.43
C GLU A 247 -8.11 2.60 -29.83
N GLU A 248 -7.36 1.51 -30.02
CA GLU A 248 -7.72 0.22 -29.43
C GLU A 248 -7.61 0.26 -27.90
N THR A 249 -6.59 0.94 -27.37
CA THR A 249 -6.43 1.13 -25.92
C THR A 249 -7.56 1.98 -25.35
N LYS A 250 -7.99 3.06 -26.03
CA LYS A 250 -9.17 3.84 -25.62
C LYS A 250 -10.41 2.95 -25.50
N ARG A 251 -10.67 2.12 -26.53
CA ARG A 251 -11.80 1.19 -26.55
C ARG A 251 -11.75 0.21 -25.37
N ARG A 252 -10.58 -0.39 -25.11
CA ARG A 252 -10.35 -1.30 -23.99
C ARG A 252 -10.56 -0.64 -22.64
N PHE A 253 -10.07 0.60 -22.42
CA PHE A 253 -10.29 1.32 -21.17
C PHE A 253 -11.78 1.57 -20.87
N ILE A 254 -12.59 1.86 -21.89
CA ILE A 254 -14.05 2.02 -21.73
C ILE A 254 -14.69 0.70 -21.27
N GLU A 255 -14.29 -0.43 -21.83
CA GLU A 255 -14.81 -1.75 -21.47
C GLU A 255 -14.35 -2.19 -20.08
N ILE A 256 -13.07 -1.98 -19.78
CA ILE A 256 -12.49 -2.21 -18.45
C ILE A 256 -13.23 -1.39 -17.40
N GLY A 257 -13.51 -0.10 -17.67
CA GLY A 257 -14.25 0.76 -16.76
C GLY A 257 -15.61 0.16 -16.37
N LYS A 258 -16.36 -0.36 -17.35
CA LYS A 258 -17.65 -1.03 -17.09
C LYS A 258 -17.49 -2.26 -16.18
N VAL A 259 -16.48 -3.10 -16.44
CA VAL A 259 -16.21 -4.30 -15.63
C VAL A 259 -15.81 -3.92 -14.20
N VAL A 260 -14.91 -2.94 -14.05
CA VAL A 260 -14.48 -2.44 -12.74
C VAL A 260 -15.66 -1.86 -11.96
N HIS A 261 -16.50 -1.04 -12.58
CA HIS A 261 -17.69 -0.47 -11.93
C HIS A 261 -18.67 -1.55 -11.48
N ALA A 262 -19.00 -2.51 -12.34
CA ALA A 262 -19.88 -3.63 -12.00
C ALA A 262 -19.32 -4.46 -10.84
N TYR A 263 -18.02 -4.78 -10.88
CA TYR A 263 -17.35 -5.50 -9.82
C TYR A 263 -17.42 -4.76 -8.48
N MET A 264 -17.15 -3.45 -8.49
CA MET A 264 -17.22 -2.65 -7.27
C MET A 264 -18.64 -2.60 -6.70
N GLU A 265 -19.65 -2.45 -7.55
CA GLU A 265 -21.06 -2.44 -7.13
C GLU A 265 -21.49 -3.76 -6.49
N GLU A 266 -21.03 -4.90 -7.00
CA GLU A 266 -21.26 -6.21 -6.40
C GLU A 266 -20.54 -6.34 -5.04
N ARG A 267 -19.27 -5.93 -4.96
CA ARG A 267 -18.42 -6.10 -3.77
C ARG A 267 -18.76 -5.17 -2.60
N MET A 268 -19.52 -4.10 -2.84
CA MET A 268 -19.92 -3.13 -1.80
C MET A 268 -21.25 -3.49 -1.12
N GLN A 269 -21.99 -4.49 -1.61
CA GLN A 269 -23.22 -5.02 -1.01
C GLN A 269 -22.91 -5.83 0.25
#